data_AF-A0A820JAR7-F1
#
_entry.id   AF-A0A820JAR7-F1
#
_cell.length_a   1.000
_cell.length_b   1.000
_cell.length_c   1.000
_cell.angle_alpha   90.00
_cell.angle_beta   90.00
_cell.angle_gamma   90.00
#
_symmetry.space_group_name_H-M   'P 1'
#
loop_
_entity.id
_entity.type
_entity.pdbx_description
1 polymer ?
#
loop_
_entity_poly.entity_id
_entity_poly.type
_entity_poly.pdbx_seq_one_letter_code
_entity_poly.pdbx_strand_id
1 'polypeptide(L)'
;KQELFYSVTEGWGYVAIEDMIINNVEPSPMQDVLTYVFSEANAPIVILPFHVINGLCKYSNKHYLKVMTPFHASKLLSDNSSVLSNLTFEQKILLLKYIILNDPDPDLVLELELLPLANDTFTTFQTKQASIIYIVDNNSDFLKLFHTKQYDRFLNPNIDQNLFAKLSSKRFQGNQNLVFHSI
;
A
#
# COMPACT_ATOMS: atom_id res chain seq x y z
N LYS A 1 -1.05 34.82 -11.66
CA LYS A 1 0.21 34.47 -10.98
C LYS A 1 0.05 33.02 -10.55
N GLN A 2 0.86 32.08 -11.05
CA GLN A 2 0.74 30.67 -10.67
C GLN A 2 1.45 30.44 -9.33
N GLU A 3 0.79 29.70 -8.44
CA GLU A 3 1.35 29.25 -7.17
C GLU A 3 2.09 27.93 -7.44
N LEU A 4 3.42 27.95 -7.31
CA LEU A 4 4.31 26.83 -7.62
C LEU A 4 4.94 26.29 -6.35
N PHE A 5 4.97 24.96 -6.22
CA PHE A 5 5.55 24.22 -5.10
C PHE A 5 6.66 23.31 -5.58
N TYR A 6 7.72 23.17 -4.78
CA TYR A 6 8.82 22.28 -5.12
C TYR A 6 8.39 20.81 -4.94
N SER A 7 8.54 20.00 -5.98
CA SER A 7 8.29 18.55 -5.90
C SER A 7 9.61 17.82 -5.72
N VAL A 8 9.60 16.82 -4.84
CA VAL A 8 10.78 16.01 -4.50
C VAL A 8 11.10 14.94 -5.54
N THR A 9 10.27 14.80 -6.58
CA THR A 9 10.49 13.88 -7.69
C THR A 9 11.58 14.41 -8.63
N GLU A 10 12.45 13.51 -9.09
CA GLU A 10 13.38 13.85 -10.17
C GLU A 10 12.58 14.15 -11.45
N GLY A 11 12.62 15.41 -11.92
CA GLY A 11 12.02 15.82 -13.19
C GLY A 11 10.90 16.86 -13.11
N TRP A 12 10.29 17.09 -11.94
CA TRP A 12 9.19 18.05 -11.83
C TRP A 12 9.62 19.44 -11.38
N GLY A 13 10.62 19.57 -10.49
CA GLY A 13 11.20 20.85 -10.05
C GLY A 13 10.19 21.77 -9.34
N TYR A 14 9.26 22.37 -10.08
CA TYR A 14 8.15 23.17 -9.58
C TYR A 14 6.82 22.71 -10.18
N VAL A 15 5.84 22.42 -9.32
CA VAL A 15 4.51 21.92 -9.68
C VAL A 15 3.45 22.94 -9.28
N ALA A 16 2.43 23.13 -10.12
CA ALA A 16 1.28 23.98 -9.80
C ALA A 16 0.38 23.33 -8.72
N ILE A 17 -0.32 24.15 -7.95
CA ILE A 17 -1.20 23.69 -6.85
C ILE A 17 -2.29 22.69 -7.30
N GLU A 18 -2.72 22.78 -8.56
CA GLU A 18 -3.77 21.95 -9.16
C GLU A 18 -3.30 20.55 -9.58
N ASP A 19 -1.98 20.43 -9.82
CA ASP A 19 -1.34 19.20 -10.26
C ASP A 19 -0.67 18.45 -9.11
N MET A 20 -0.31 19.14 -8.03
CA MET A 20 0.42 18.52 -6.91
C MET A 20 -0.42 17.49 -6.13
N ILE A 21 0.27 16.46 -5.65
CA ILE A 21 -0.25 15.49 -4.69
C ILE A 21 0.46 15.72 -3.36
N ILE A 22 -0.29 16.15 -2.34
CA ILE A 22 0.28 16.44 -1.02
C ILE A 22 0.48 15.14 -0.25
N ASN A 23 1.72 14.86 0.11
CA ASN A 23 2.05 13.82 1.09
C ASN A 23 1.87 14.38 2.51
N ASN A 24 0.73 14.07 3.12
CA ASN A 24 0.40 14.49 4.49
C ASN A 24 0.63 13.35 5.52
N VAL A 25 1.39 12.32 5.16
CA VAL A 25 1.80 11.29 6.12
C VAL A 25 2.86 11.88 7.05
N GLU A 26 2.78 11.60 8.34
CA GLU A 26 3.78 12.06 9.30
C GLU A 26 5.19 11.53 8.94
N PRO A 27 6.25 12.30 9.22
CA PRO A 27 7.63 11.88 8.97
C PRO A 27 7.90 10.50 9.59
N SER A 28 8.08 9.51 8.73
CA SER A 28 8.17 8.09 9.08
C SER A 28 8.71 7.29 7.89
N PRO A 29 9.17 6.05 8.09
CA PRO A 29 9.58 5.19 6.97
C PRO A 29 8.49 5.03 5.89
N MET A 30 7.21 5.13 6.27
CA MET A 30 6.10 5.08 5.31
C MET A 30 6.06 6.32 4.40
N GLN A 31 6.40 7.50 4.93
CA GLN A 31 6.47 8.72 4.13
C GLN A 31 7.54 8.59 3.04
N ASP A 32 8.69 8.00 3.38
CA ASP A 32 9.79 7.75 2.43
C ASP A 32 9.38 6.76 1.35
N VAL A 33 8.71 5.65 1.72
CA VAL A 33 8.18 4.66 0.78
C VAL A 33 7.19 5.27 -0.20
N LEU A 34 6.22 6.07 0.29
CA LEU A 34 5.25 6.73 -0.59
C LEU A 34 5.93 7.76 -1.49
N THR A 35 6.90 8.50 -0.96
CA THR A 35 7.67 9.45 -1.75
C THR A 35 8.42 8.76 -2.87
N TYR A 36 9.12 7.65 -2.58
CA TYR A 36 9.78 6.83 -3.59
C TYR A 36 8.79 6.29 -4.64
N VAL A 37 7.71 5.63 -4.20
CA VAL A 37 6.70 5.03 -5.10
C VAL A 37 6.12 6.06 -6.07
N PHE A 38 5.74 7.24 -5.57
CA PHE A 38 5.19 8.30 -6.41
C PHE A 38 6.25 8.93 -7.30
N SER A 39 7.51 9.00 -6.85
CA SER A 39 8.62 9.53 -7.66
C SER A 39 8.93 8.63 -8.84
N GLU A 40 9.05 7.32 -8.62
CA GLU A 40 9.31 6.33 -9.68
C GLU A 40 8.20 6.29 -10.74
N ALA A 41 6.95 6.56 -10.33
CA ALA A 41 5.81 6.64 -11.23
C ALA A 41 5.64 8.03 -11.88
N ASN A 42 6.61 8.94 -11.72
CA ASN A 42 6.56 10.33 -12.20
C ASN A 42 5.31 11.10 -11.74
N ALA A 43 4.77 10.79 -10.56
CA ALA A 43 3.64 11.50 -10.00
C ALA A 43 4.13 12.72 -9.20
N PRO A 44 3.49 13.90 -9.34
CA PRO A 44 3.99 15.15 -8.78
C PRO A 44 3.73 15.26 -7.26
N ILE A 45 4.47 14.49 -6.46
CA ILE A 45 4.33 14.46 -5.00
C ILE A 45 5.07 15.63 -4.33
N VAL A 46 4.43 16.24 -3.33
CA VAL A 46 4.96 17.38 -2.58
C VAL A 46 4.83 17.12 -1.09
N ILE A 47 5.92 17.30 -0.35
CA ILE A 47 5.94 17.23 1.12
C ILE A 47 5.96 18.68 1.63
N LEU A 48 4.96 19.04 2.43
CA LEU A 48 4.80 20.40 2.96
C LEU A 48 4.79 20.40 4.48
N PRO A 49 5.34 21.44 5.14
CA PRO A 49 5.16 21.62 6.57
C PRO A 49 3.68 21.76 6.93
N PHE A 50 3.28 21.26 8.09
CA PHE A 50 1.88 21.26 8.55
C PHE A 50 1.22 22.64 8.52
N HIS A 51 1.95 23.70 8.90
CA HIS A 51 1.41 25.06 8.86
C HIS A 51 1.12 25.55 7.43
N VAL A 52 1.88 25.09 6.44
CA VAL A 52 1.63 25.38 5.01
C VAL A 52 0.37 24.65 4.57
N ILE A 53 0.23 23.36 4.88
CA ILE A 53 -0.96 22.56 4.55
C ILE A 53 -2.22 23.22 5.15
N ASN A 54 -2.17 23.64 6.41
CA ASN A 54 -3.29 24.35 7.06
C ASN A 54 -3.63 25.67 6.38
N GLY A 55 -2.60 26.43 5.97
CA GLY A 55 -2.78 27.65 5.19
C GLY A 55 -3.50 27.37 3.87
N LEU A 56 -3.05 26.35 3.13
CA LEU A 56 -3.66 25.94 1.87
C LEU A 56 -5.11 25.50 2.07
N CYS A 57 -5.37 24.62 3.03
CA CYS A 57 -6.74 24.15 3.33
C CYS A 57 -7.70 25.29 3.71
N LYS A 58 -7.17 26.39 4.29
CA LYS A 58 -7.96 27.54 4.74
C LYS A 58 -8.18 28.60 3.66
N TYR A 59 -7.19 28.84 2.81
CA TYR A 59 -7.17 29.99 1.89
C TYR A 59 -7.19 29.60 0.41
N SER A 60 -6.82 28.38 0.05
CA SER A 60 -6.91 27.89 -1.32
C SER A 60 -8.33 27.41 -1.63
N ASN A 61 -8.71 27.47 -2.90
CA ASN A 61 -9.94 26.84 -3.37
C ASN A 61 -9.85 25.33 -3.13
N LYS A 62 -10.65 24.81 -2.19
CA LYS A 62 -10.61 23.42 -1.70
C LYS A 62 -10.68 22.36 -2.79
N HIS A 63 -11.24 22.69 -3.96
CA HIS A 63 -11.38 21.76 -5.09
C HIS A 63 -10.06 21.35 -5.73
N TYR A 64 -8.96 22.09 -5.53
CA TYR A 64 -7.68 21.81 -6.19
C TYR A 64 -6.71 21.00 -5.33
N LEU A 65 -6.91 20.95 -4.01
CA LEU A 65 -5.98 20.29 -3.12
C LEU A 65 -6.19 18.77 -3.16
N LYS A 66 -5.28 18.07 -3.84
CA LYS A 66 -5.23 16.60 -3.83
C LYS A 66 -4.31 16.15 -2.70
N VAL A 67 -4.90 15.52 -1.69
CA VAL A 67 -4.15 14.85 -0.63
C VAL A 67 -4.00 13.39 -1.00
N MET A 68 -2.80 12.85 -0.81
CA MET A 68 -2.54 11.43 -1.04
C MET A 68 -3.44 10.56 -0.15
N THR A 69 -4.04 9.53 -0.76
CA THR A 69 -4.88 8.54 -0.08
C THR A 69 -4.45 7.14 -0.50
N PRO A 70 -4.86 6.09 0.23
CA PRO A 70 -4.70 4.70 -0.19
C PRO A 70 -5.14 4.43 -1.63
N PHE A 71 -6.25 5.03 -2.08
CA PHE A 71 -6.73 4.93 -3.45
C PHE A 71 -5.71 5.44 -4.48
N HIS A 72 -5.09 6.60 -4.24
CA HIS A 72 -4.07 7.15 -5.13
C HIS A 72 -2.85 6.23 -5.22
N ALA A 73 -2.39 5.70 -4.08
CA ALA A 73 -1.26 4.77 -4.04
C ALA A 73 -1.60 3.46 -4.78
N SER A 74 -2.76 2.87 -4.49
CA SER A 74 -3.28 1.67 -5.16
C SER A 74 -3.31 1.86 -6.68
N LYS A 75 -3.98 2.92 -7.16
CA LYS A 75 -4.13 3.20 -8.58
C LYS A 75 -2.80 3.36 -9.29
N LEU A 76 -1.88 4.11 -8.67
CA LEU A 76 -0.55 4.34 -9.21
C LEU A 76 0.28 3.05 -9.32
N LEU A 77 0.17 2.14 -8.34
CA LEU A 77 0.84 0.84 -8.35
C LEU A 77 0.24 -0.11 -9.40
N SER A 78 -1.08 -0.10 -9.59
CA SER A 78 -1.73 -0.86 -10.66
C SER A 78 -1.25 -0.40 -12.04
N ASP A 79 -1.08 0.91 -12.22
CA ASP A 79 -0.61 1.49 -13.49
C ASP A 79 0.92 1.30 -13.69
N ASN A 80 1.68 1.07 -12.61
CA ASN A 80 3.16 0.97 -12.61
C ASN A 80 3.66 -0.25 -11.83
N SER A 81 3.27 -1.45 -12.25
CA SER A 81 3.56 -2.70 -11.53
C SER A 81 5.06 -2.96 -11.30
N SER A 82 5.94 -2.43 -12.17
CA SER A 82 7.39 -2.54 -12.00
C SER A 82 7.91 -1.89 -10.72
N VAL A 83 7.25 -0.85 -10.20
CA VAL A 83 7.65 -0.19 -8.95
C VAL A 83 7.64 -1.17 -7.79
N LEU A 84 6.65 -2.07 -7.73
CA LEU A 84 6.57 -3.08 -6.67
C LEU A 84 7.77 -4.03 -6.69
N SER A 85 8.33 -4.36 -7.87
CA SER A 85 9.50 -5.25 -7.96
C SER A 85 10.79 -4.65 -7.40
N ASN A 86 10.87 -3.32 -7.32
CA ASN A 86 12.03 -2.60 -6.77
C ASN A 86 11.95 -2.41 -5.25
N LEU A 87 10.79 -2.65 -4.64
CA LEU A 87 10.60 -2.50 -3.20
C LEU A 87 11.16 -3.70 -2.43
N THR A 88 11.80 -3.41 -1.30
CA THR A 88 12.21 -4.44 -0.33
C THR A 88 10.98 -5.05 0.35
N PHE A 89 11.16 -6.21 1.01
CA PHE A 89 10.11 -6.89 1.77
C PHE A 89 9.42 -5.95 2.77
N GLU A 90 10.20 -5.23 3.59
CA GLU A 90 9.68 -4.31 4.60
C GLU A 90 8.89 -3.15 3.97
N GLN A 91 9.35 -2.62 2.83
CA GLN A 91 8.64 -1.54 2.13
C GLN A 91 7.31 -2.03 1.55
N LYS A 92 7.25 -3.23 0.99
CA LYS A 92 5.99 -3.85 0.54
C LYS A 92 5.02 -4.06 1.70
N ILE A 93 5.50 -4.53 2.86
CA ILE A 93 4.68 -4.68 4.06
C ILE A 93 4.14 -3.33 4.55
N LEU A 94 4.98 -2.30 4.62
CA LEU A 94 4.57 -0.95 5.00
C LEU A 94 3.50 -0.40 4.04
N LEU A 95 3.69 -0.58 2.74
CA LEU A 95 2.74 -0.15 1.72
C LEU A 95 1.40 -0.89 1.81
N LEU A 96 1.43 -2.21 2.01
CA LEU A 96 0.23 -3.00 2.25
C LEU A 96 -0.53 -2.48 3.48
N LYS A 97 0.17 -2.28 4.61
CA LYS A 97 -0.41 -1.72 5.83
C LYS A 97 -1.05 -0.36 5.59
N TYR A 98 -0.35 0.52 4.89
CA TYR A 98 -0.87 1.84 4.57
C TYR A 98 -2.18 1.73 3.81
N ILE A 99 -2.27 0.87 2.81
CA ILE A 99 -3.50 0.71 2.01
C ILE A 99 -4.63 0.13 2.86
N ILE A 100 -4.43 -1.04 3.47
CA ILE A 100 -5.54 -1.80 4.06
C ILE A 100 -5.95 -1.33 5.46
N LEU A 101 -5.09 -0.62 6.19
CA LEU A 101 -5.41 -0.09 7.52
C LEU A 101 -6.04 1.30 7.44
N ASN A 102 -5.74 2.08 6.40
CA ASN A 102 -6.29 3.43 6.23
C ASN A 102 -7.49 3.49 5.30
N ASP A 103 -7.78 2.42 4.55
CA ASP A 103 -9.00 2.30 3.74
C ASP A 103 -9.72 0.97 4.01
N PRO A 104 -11.06 0.99 4.17
CA PRO A 104 -11.80 -0.25 4.37
C PRO A 104 -12.01 -1.05 3.08
N ASP A 105 -11.83 -0.49 1.89
CA ASP A 105 -12.07 -1.15 0.61
C ASP A 105 -10.99 -2.20 0.28
N PRO A 106 -11.33 -3.51 0.27
CA PRO A 106 -10.37 -4.55 -0.08
C PRO A 106 -9.99 -4.55 -1.56
N ASP A 107 -10.75 -3.88 -2.44
CA ASP A 107 -10.49 -3.93 -3.87
C ASP A 107 -9.29 -3.05 -4.26
N LEU A 108 -8.83 -2.16 -3.36
CA LEU A 108 -7.63 -1.34 -3.56
C LEU A 108 -6.34 -2.16 -3.66
N VAL A 109 -6.31 -3.37 -3.13
CA VAL A 109 -5.11 -4.23 -3.27
C VAL A 109 -5.23 -5.21 -4.43
N LEU A 110 -6.39 -5.29 -5.09
CA LEU A 110 -6.63 -6.23 -6.18
C LEU A 110 -5.59 -6.02 -7.29
N GLU A 111 -5.07 -7.13 -7.81
CA GLU A 111 -4.02 -7.17 -8.84
C GLU A 111 -2.65 -6.62 -8.40
N LEU A 112 -2.47 -6.23 -7.12
CA LEU A 112 -1.17 -5.82 -6.59
C LEU A 112 -0.40 -7.02 -6.00
N GLU A 113 0.88 -7.15 -6.38
CA GLU A 113 1.82 -8.14 -5.83
C GLU A 113 2.33 -7.73 -4.43
N LEU A 114 1.37 -7.64 -3.50
CA LEU A 114 1.57 -7.19 -2.13
C LEU A 114 1.12 -8.22 -1.09
N LEU A 115 0.61 -9.39 -1.47
CA LEU A 115 0.18 -10.42 -0.53
C LEU A 115 1.39 -11.25 -0.04
N PRO A 116 1.82 -11.16 1.23
CA PRO A 116 3.02 -11.85 1.70
C PRO A 116 2.77 -13.34 1.95
N LEU A 117 3.68 -14.18 1.47
CA LEU A 117 3.62 -15.64 1.58
C LEU A 117 4.63 -16.19 2.61
N ALA A 118 4.37 -17.39 3.11
CA ALA A 118 5.20 -18.04 4.13
C ALA A 118 6.59 -18.49 3.64
N ASN A 119 6.84 -18.45 2.33
CA ASN A 119 8.16 -18.64 1.72
C ASN A 119 8.94 -17.31 1.57
N ASP A 120 8.50 -16.25 2.26
CA ASP A 120 9.07 -14.89 2.23
C ASP A 120 9.04 -14.21 0.85
N THR A 121 8.17 -14.69 -0.05
CA THR A 121 7.86 -14.03 -1.32
C THR A 121 6.51 -13.30 -1.26
N PHE A 122 6.18 -12.58 -2.33
CA PHE A 122 4.88 -11.95 -2.48
C PHE A 122 4.14 -12.56 -3.67
N THR A 123 2.81 -12.56 -3.56
CA THR A 123 1.92 -12.86 -4.67
C THR A 123 0.88 -11.76 -4.81
N THR A 124 0.08 -11.89 -5.85
CA THR A 124 -0.96 -10.95 -6.20
C THR A 124 -2.23 -11.19 -5.39
N PHE A 125 -2.87 -10.14 -4.89
CA PHE A 125 -4.26 -10.22 -4.45
C PHE A 125 -5.17 -10.45 -5.64
N GLN A 126 -5.99 -11.49 -5.60
CA GLN A 126 -6.86 -11.88 -6.69
C GLN A 126 -8.27 -12.11 -6.18
N THR A 127 -9.24 -12.18 -7.08
CA THR A 127 -10.59 -12.59 -6.71
C THR A 127 -10.61 -14.06 -6.28
N LYS A 128 -11.66 -14.46 -5.54
CA LYS A 128 -11.87 -15.84 -5.05
C LYS A 128 -11.82 -16.95 -6.10
N GLN A 129 -11.96 -16.60 -7.38
CA GLN A 129 -11.96 -17.58 -8.47
C GLN A 129 -10.54 -18.05 -8.83
N ALA A 130 -9.51 -17.42 -8.26
CA ALA A 130 -8.11 -17.74 -8.50
C ALA A 130 -7.52 -18.70 -7.44
N SER A 131 -6.20 -18.85 -7.43
CA SER A 131 -5.47 -19.69 -6.46
C SER A 131 -5.66 -19.18 -5.03
N ILE A 132 -6.13 -20.07 -4.16
CA ILE A 132 -6.41 -19.78 -2.74
C ILE A 132 -5.11 -19.73 -1.94
N ILE A 133 -4.94 -18.65 -1.17
CA ILE A 133 -3.94 -18.52 -0.12
C ILE A 133 -4.59 -18.78 1.23
N TYR A 134 -4.03 -19.73 1.97
CA TYR A 134 -4.54 -20.14 3.27
C TYR A 134 -3.99 -19.23 4.36
N ILE A 135 -4.91 -18.68 5.15
CA ILE A 135 -4.58 -18.03 6.40
C ILE A 135 -4.80 -19.07 7.50
N VAL A 136 -3.74 -19.39 8.21
CA VAL A 136 -3.80 -20.22 9.40
C VAL A 136 -3.74 -19.30 10.59
N ASP A 137 -4.31 -19.73 11.71
CA ASP A 137 -4.13 -19.02 12.97
C ASP A 137 -2.64 -18.73 13.24
N ASN A 138 -2.33 -17.73 14.07
CA ASN A 138 -0.98 -17.15 14.23
C ASN A 138 0.05 -18.08 14.93
N ASN A 139 0.06 -19.36 14.56
CA ASN A 139 0.91 -20.43 15.01
C ASN A 139 1.75 -20.94 13.82
N SER A 140 2.98 -20.45 13.71
CA SER A 140 3.92 -20.82 12.66
C SER A 140 4.35 -22.29 12.72
N ASP A 141 4.13 -23.00 13.83
CA ASP A 141 4.46 -24.42 13.95
C ASP A 141 3.60 -25.29 13.01
N PHE A 142 2.41 -24.82 12.63
CA PHE A 142 1.55 -25.53 11.69
C PHE A 142 2.22 -25.73 10.32
N LEU A 143 3.05 -24.78 9.88
CA LEU A 143 3.77 -24.89 8.61
C LEU A 143 4.76 -26.07 8.61
N LYS A 144 5.25 -26.49 9.79
CA LYS A 144 6.15 -27.66 9.92
C LYS A 144 5.49 -28.98 9.51
N LEU A 145 4.16 -29.01 9.38
CA LEU A 145 3.40 -30.15 8.88
C LEU A 145 3.45 -30.28 7.34
N PHE A 146 3.96 -29.26 6.64
CA PHE A 146 4.01 -29.21 5.19
C PHE A 146 5.45 -29.18 4.66
N HIS A 147 5.61 -29.57 3.41
CA HIS A 147 6.90 -29.40 2.73
C HIS A 147 7.13 -27.92 2.42
N THR A 148 8.37 -27.44 2.54
CA THR A 148 8.74 -26.04 2.27
C THR A 148 8.35 -25.55 0.86
N LYS A 149 8.27 -26.46 -0.11
CA LYS A 149 7.76 -26.19 -1.47
C LYS A 149 6.28 -25.81 -1.55
N GLN A 150 5.54 -25.92 -0.44
CA GLN A 150 4.12 -25.60 -0.34
C GLN A 150 3.87 -24.31 0.45
N TYR A 151 4.92 -23.65 0.95
CA TYR A 151 4.80 -22.44 1.78
C TYR A 151 4.27 -21.24 0.97
N ASP A 152 4.38 -21.28 -0.35
CA ASP A 152 3.78 -20.33 -1.28
C ASP A 152 2.24 -20.33 -1.26
N ARG A 153 1.62 -21.31 -0.63
CA ARG A 153 0.16 -21.43 -0.48
C ARG A 153 -0.37 -20.83 0.83
N PHE A 154 0.51 -20.38 1.73
CA PHE A 154 0.15 -19.90 3.04
C PHE A 154 0.55 -18.43 3.21
N LEU A 155 -0.30 -17.67 3.92
CA LEU A 155 0.05 -16.31 4.34
C LEU A 155 1.31 -16.33 5.22
N ASN A 156 2.17 -15.34 5.08
CA ASN A 156 3.36 -15.23 5.93
C ASN A 156 2.96 -15.12 7.42
N PRO A 157 3.43 -16.04 8.30
CA PRO A 157 3.04 -16.04 9.71
C PRO A 157 3.74 -14.96 10.53
N ASN A 158 4.76 -14.29 9.99
CA ASN A 158 5.55 -13.29 10.70
C ASN A 158 5.00 -11.87 10.53
N ILE A 159 3.84 -11.70 9.90
CA ILE A 159 3.17 -10.40 9.83
C ILE A 159 2.63 -9.98 11.20
N ASP A 160 2.49 -8.68 11.43
CA ASP A 160 1.95 -8.19 12.69
C ASP A 160 0.44 -8.49 12.83
N GLN A 161 -0.01 -8.45 14.08
CA GLN A 161 -1.37 -8.80 14.46
C GLN A 161 -2.45 -7.91 13.82
N ASN A 162 -2.18 -6.63 13.58
CA ASN A 162 -3.18 -5.73 12.97
C ASN A 162 -3.39 -6.08 11.50
N LEU A 163 -2.30 -6.33 10.78
CA LEU A 163 -2.35 -6.79 9.39
C LEU A 163 -3.05 -8.15 9.30
N PHE A 164 -2.66 -9.10 10.15
CA PHE A 164 -3.29 -10.41 10.24
C PHE A 164 -4.80 -10.32 10.49
N ALA A 165 -5.22 -9.54 11.50
CA ALA A 165 -6.63 -9.37 11.84
C ALA A 165 -7.44 -8.77 10.68
N LYS A 166 -6.85 -7.83 9.94
CA LYS A 166 -7.52 -7.21 8.78
C LYS A 166 -7.68 -8.21 7.63
N LEU A 167 -6.63 -8.96 7.29
CA LEU A 167 -6.66 -9.98 6.22
C LEU A 167 -7.59 -11.15 6.58
N SER A 168 -7.63 -11.54 7.86
CA SER A 168 -8.56 -12.55 8.40
C SER A 168 -9.99 -12.04 8.56
N SER A 169 -10.29 -10.77 8.26
CA SER A 169 -11.66 -10.26 8.35
C SER A 169 -12.55 -10.85 7.27
N LYS A 170 -13.84 -11.06 7.58
CA LYS A 170 -14.84 -11.55 6.60
C LYS A 170 -14.96 -10.67 5.37
N ARG A 171 -14.67 -9.37 5.50
CA ARG A 171 -14.70 -8.42 4.38
C ARG A 171 -13.57 -8.69 3.39
N PHE A 172 -12.33 -8.84 3.88
CA PHE A 172 -11.18 -9.14 3.02
C PHE A 172 -11.28 -10.54 2.40
N GLN A 173 -11.58 -11.54 3.22
CA GLN A 173 -11.88 -12.89 2.74
C GLN A 173 -13.14 -12.96 1.88
N GLY A 174 -13.98 -11.92 1.84
CA GLY A 174 -15.19 -11.86 1.02
C GLY A 174 -14.87 -11.69 -0.46
N ASN A 175 -13.87 -10.85 -0.75
CA ASN A 175 -13.56 -10.35 -2.09
C ASN A 175 -12.25 -10.93 -2.65
N GLN A 176 -11.32 -11.33 -1.77
CA GLN A 176 -9.98 -11.75 -2.15
C GLN A 176 -9.79 -13.27 -2.09
N ASN A 177 -8.70 -13.76 -2.68
CA ASN A 177 -8.26 -15.15 -2.74
C ASN A 177 -7.67 -15.66 -1.41
N LEU A 178 -8.28 -15.26 -0.29
CA LEU A 178 -7.87 -15.58 1.08
C LEU A 178 -8.93 -16.43 1.77
N VAL A 179 -8.51 -17.52 2.41
CA VAL A 179 -9.39 -18.37 3.21
C VAL A 179 -8.75 -18.63 4.57
N PHE A 180 -9.46 -18.25 5.63
CA PHE A 180 -9.05 -18.50 7.00
C PHE A 180 -9.50 -19.88 7.48
N HIS A 181 -8.55 -20.63 8.02
CA HIS A 181 -8.80 -21.88 8.73
C HIS A 181 -8.40 -21.74 10.19
N SER A 182 -9.39 -21.85 11.07
CA SER A 182 -9.18 -22.13 12.49
C SER A 182 -8.87 -23.61 12.62
N ILE A 183 -7.77 -23.95 13.29
CA ILE A 183 -7.35 -25.33 13.58
C ILE A 183 -7.39 -25.54 15.08
#